data_AF-A0A101Y2C1-F1
#
_entry.id   AF-A0A101Y2C1-F1
#
_cell.length_a   1.000
_cell.length_b   1.000
_cell.length_c   1.000
_cell.angle_alpha   90.00
_cell.angle_beta   90.00
_cell.angle_gamma   90.00
#
_symmetry.space_group_name_H-M   'P 1'
#
loop_
_entity.id
_entity.type
_entity.pdbx_description
1 polymer ?
#
loop_
_entity_poly.entity_id
_entity_poly.type
_entity_poly.pdbx_seq_one_letter_code
_entity_poly.pdbx_strand_id
1 'polypeptide(L)'
;MYLLIINPRSGGGAGQRTWLSIEAMLKARGIAYEALFTKSAEQAEAQVLHALTRREDWRAAILIGGDGTIHSVLGALRRRGVPLGVIPAGSGNDTARGFGIPLDTEAALDAALQDRCLEADLLAGTGGLTLTAVASGFDAQVAVNVNNSRYKRLCNAVGAGQLAYIIGILHTLITFRPCRVSVTSTQRAGL
;
A
#
# COMPACT_ATOMS: atom_id res chain seq x y z
N MET A 1 -12.98 9.36 16.11
CA MET A 1 -12.09 10.21 15.29
C MET A 1 -11.41 9.35 14.21
N TYR A 2 -11.06 9.90 13.04
CA TYR A 2 -10.29 9.18 12.00
C TYR A 2 -8.90 9.79 11.79
N LEU A 3 -7.87 8.96 11.59
CA LEU A 3 -6.54 9.43 11.17
C LEU A 3 -6.41 9.25 9.66
N LEU A 4 -6.22 10.34 8.92
CA LEU A 4 -6.02 10.33 7.48
C LEU A 4 -4.51 10.32 7.22
N ILE A 5 -4.01 9.28 6.55
CA ILE A 5 -2.59 9.12 6.21
C ILE A 5 -2.44 9.35 4.71
N ILE A 6 -1.78 10.44 4.32
CA ILE A 6 -1.73 10.89 2.93
C ILE A 6 -0.30 10.79 2.41
N ASN A 7 -0.10 10.00 1.35
CA ASN A 7 1.11 10.11 0.54
C ASN A 7 0.80 10.89 -0.74
N PRO A 8 1.12 12.21 -0.78
CA PRO A 8 0.73 13.09 -1.89
C PRO A 8 1.42 12.73 -3.22
N ARG A 9 2.54 12.01 -3.17
CA ARG A 9 3.31 11.61 -4.35
C ARG A 9 2.84 10.29 -4.98
N SER A 10 1.94 9.55 -4.32
CA SER A 10 1.41 8.28 -4.83
C SER A 10 0.80 8.44 -6.23
N GLY A 11 1.01 7.44 -7.08
CA GLY A 11 0.43 7.39 -8.42
C GLY A 11 0.82 8.58 -9.32
N GLY A 12 2.01 9.16 -9.13
CA GLY A 12 2.44 10.34 -9.89
C GLY A 12 1.68 11.61 -9.52
N GLY A 13 1.33 11.77 -8.24
CA GLY A 13 0.55 12.92 -7.74
C GLY A 13 -0.96 12.67 -7.66
N ALA A 14 -1.42 11.45 -7.99
CA ALA A 14 -2.81 11.05 -7.76
C ALA A 14 -3.20 11.15 -6.28
N GLY A 15 -2.30 10.77 -5.37
CA GLY A 15 -2.53 10.86 -3.92
C GLY A 15 -2.95 12.26 -3.45
N GLN A 16 -2.30 13.31 -3.95
CA GLN A 16 -2.68 14.70 -3.64
C GLN A 16 -4.07 15.05 -4.18
N ARG A 17 -4.39 14.67 -5.42
CA ARG A 17 -5.69 14.95 -6.03
C ARG A 17 -6.83 14.23 -5.31
N THR A 18 -6.62 12.95 -4.99
CA THR A 18 -7.55 12.14 -4.20
C THR A 18 -7.77 12.76 -2.82
N TRP A 19 -6.70 13.18 -2.13
CA TRP A 19 -6.83 13.87 -0.85
C TRP A 19 -7.73 15.10 -0.91
N LEU A 20 -7.55 15.98 -1.90
CA LEU A 20 -8.37 17.19 -2.01
C LEU A 20 -9.87 16.87 -2.16
N SER A 21 -10.20 15.83 -2.92
CA SER A 21 -11.57 15.35 -3.07
C SER A 21 -12.12 14.76 -1.76
N ILE A 22 -11.34 13.91 -1.09
CA ILE A 22 -11.68 13.30 0.21
C ILE A 22 -11.87 14.36 1.29
N GLU A 23 -10.98 15.35 1.37
CA GLU A 23 -11.05 16.40 2.36
C GLU A 23 -12.34 17.24 2.22
N ALA A 24 -12.72 17.57 0.97
CA ALA A 24 -13.96 18.27 0.70
C ALA A 24 -15.19 17.45 1.14
N MET A 25 -15.21 16.14 0.85
CA MET A 25 -16.30 15.24 1.27
C MET A 25 -16.37 15.10 2.80
N LEU A 26 -15.23 14.92 3.48
CA LEU A 26 -15.18 14.82 4.94
C LEU A 26 -15.70 16.09 5.62
N LYS A 27 -15.30 17.27 5.11
CA LYS A 27 -15.79 18.57 5.60
C LYS A 27 -17.29 18.74 5.36
N ALA A 28 -17.77 18.44 4.16
CA ALA A 28 -19.19 18.54 3.81
C ALA A 28 -20.07 17.61 4.67
N ARG A 29 -19.55 16.44 5.05
CA ARG A 29 -20.23 15.45 5.89
C ARG A 29 -20.03 15.68 7.40
N GLY A 30 -19.27 16.71 7.80
CA GLY A 30 -19.01 17.02 9.21
C GLY A 30 -18.22 15.92 9.95
N ILE A 31 -17.42 15.14 9.23
CA ILE A 31 -16.69 14.01 9.81
C ILE A 31 -15.40 14.52 10.45
N ALA A 32 -15.21 14.23 11.73
CA ALA A 32 -14.00 14.61 12.46
C ALA A 32 -12.81 13.73 12.05
N TYR A 33 -11.73 14.38 11.61
CA TYR A 33 -10.50 13.72 11.20
C TYR A 33 -9.26 14.50 11.63
N GLU A 34 -8.13 13.81 11.57
CA GLU A 34 -6.81 14.41 11.64
C GLU A 34 -5.97 13.99 10.44
N ALA A 35 -5.24 14.90 9.81
CA ALA A 35 -4.47 14.62 8.60
C ALA A 35 -2.96 14.55 8.87
N LEU A 36 -2.33 13.48 8.40
CA LEU A 36 -0.89 13.25 8.45
C LEU A 36 -0.34 13.04 7.04
N PHE A 37 0.54 13.94 6.59
CA PHE A 37 1.20 13.84 5.29
C PHE A 37 2.54 13.12 5.43
N THR A 38 2.66 11.96 4.80
CA THR A 38 3.90 11.19 4.77
C THR A 38 4.77 11.62 3.59
N LYS A 39 6.09 11.64 3.78
CA LYS A 39 7.06 12.06 2.75
C LYS A 39 7.76 10.87 2.10
N SER A 40 7.92 9.77 2.83
CA SER A 40 8.54 8.54 2.37
C SER A 40 8.09 7.34 3.21
N ALA A 41 8.27 6.13 2.68
CA ALA A 41 7.91 4.88 3.37
C ALA A 41 8.73 4.69 4.66
N GLU A 42 9.99 5.10 4.66
CA GLU A 42 10.92 4.93 5.79
C GLU A 42 10.49 5.74 7.03
N GLN A 43 9.85 6.88 6.81
CA GLN A 43 9.38 7.76 7.89
C GLN A 43 7.91 7.50 8.26
N ALA A 44 7.13 6.89 7.37
CA ALA A 44 5.70 6.74 7.52
C ALA A 44 5.34 5.95 8.79
N GLU A 45 6.03 4.82 9.07
CA GLU A 45 5.70 4.00 10.23
C GLU A 45 5.84 4.76 11.55
N ALA A 46 6.98 5.45 11.74
CA ALA A 46 7.25 6.19 12.97
C ALA A 46 6.30 7.39 13.15
N GLN A 47 6.03 8.11 12.06
CA GLN A 47 5.08 9.25 12.06
C GLN A 47 3.67 8.79 12.40
N VAL A 48 3.22 7.70 11.78
CA VAL A 48 1.90 7.12 12.04
C VAL A 48 1.82 6.58 13.46
N LEU A 49 2.84 5.86 13.93
CA LEU A 49 2.85 5.36 15.31
C LEU A 49 2.74 6.52 16.31
N HIS A 50 3.53 7.57 16.14
CA HIS A 50 3.45 8.77 16.99
C HIS A 50 2.10 9.49 16.88
N ALA A 51 1.49 9.52 15.69
CA ALA A 51 0.14 10.06 15.54
C ALA A 51 -0.88 9.25 16.35
N LEU A 52 -0.77 7.94 16.29
CA LEU A 52 -1.67 7.01 16.97
C LEU A 52 -1.51 7.00 18.51
N THR A 53 -0.41 7.54 19.06
CA THR A 53 -0.26 7.67 20.53
C THR A 53 -0.96 8.90 21.11
N ARG A 54 -1.42 9.84 20.27
CA ARG A 54 -2.04 11.09 20.76
C ARG A 54 -3.46 10.90 21.27
N ARG A 55 -4.07 9.74 21.02
CA ARG A 55 -5.40 9.35 21.51
C ARG A 55 -5.59 7.85 21.39
N GLU A 56 -6.60 7.33 22.08
CA GLU A 56 -6.96 5.91 22.07
C GLU A 56 -8.28 5.62 21.33
N ASP A 57 -9.09 6.65 21.04
CA ASP A 57 -10.43 6.55 20.44
C ASP A 57 -10.44 6.66 18.89
N TRP A 58 -9.39 6.17 18.25
CA TRP A 58 -9.34 6.10 16.78
C TRP A 58 -10.34 5.05 16.29
N ARG A 59 -11.25 5.46 15.39
CA ARG A 59 -12.17 4.52 14.71
C ARG A 59 -11.43 3.72 13.64
N ALA A 60 -10.64 4.41 12.83
CA ALA A 60 -9.77 3.82 11.82
C ALA A 60 -8.67 4.81 11.43
N ALA A 61 -7.60 4.27 10.85
CA ALA A 61 -6.64 5.04 10.07
C ALA A 61 -6.94 4.82 8.59
N ILE A 62 -7.35 5.88 7.89
CA ILE A 62 -7.70 5.85 6.46
C ILE A 62 -6.50 6.34 5.66
N LEU A 63 -5.95 5.46 4.83
CA LEU A 63 -4.76 5.74 4.02
C LEU A 63 -5.16 6.10 2.58
N ILE A 64 -4.56 7.18 2.07
CA ILE A 64 -4.66 7.62 0.67
C ILE A 64 -3.30 7.44 0.01
N GLY A 65 -3.19 6.43 -0.86
CA GLY A 65 -1.91 6.07 -1.46
C GLY A 65 -1.92 4.73 -2.19
N GLY A 66 -0.72 4.23 -2.51
CA GLY A 66 -0.52 2.92 -3.12
C GLY A 66 0.01 1.86 -2.14
N ASP A 67 0.21 0.64 -2.64
CA ASP A 67 0.63 -0.53 -1.87
C ASP A 67 1.89 -0.31 -1.03
N GLY A 68 2.89 0.38 -1.57
CA GLY A 68 4.12 0.70 -0.81
C GLY A 68 3.87 1.57 0.42
N THR A 69 2.89 2.48 0.36
CA THR A 69 2.52 3.30 1.53
C THR A 69 1.72 2.47 2.53
N ILE A 70 0.79 1.63 2.04
CA ILE A 70 0.05 0.69 2.88
C ILE A 70 1.02 -0.16 3.69
N HIS A 71 1.95 -0.85 3.03
CA HIS A 71 2.90 -1.75 3.68
C HIS A 71 3.78 -1.04 4.71
N SER A 72 4.17 0.22 4.45
CA SER A 72 4.99 1.01 5.39
C SER A 72 4.28 1.37 6.71
N VAL A 73 2.95 1.28 6.80
CA VAL A 73 2.20 1.67 8.02
C VAL A 73 1.61 0.48 8.77
N LEU A 74 1.63 -0.72 8.19
CA LEU A 74 1.04 -1.93 8.79
C LEU A 74 1.61 -2.23 10.18
N GLY A 75 2.92 -2.03 10.37
CA GLY A 75 3.57 -2.24 11.67
C GLY A 75 3.01 -1.33 12.77
N ALA A 76 2.78 -0.06 12.47
CA ALA A 76 2.20 0.90 13.40
C ALA A 76 0.75 0.57 13.73
N LEU A 77 -0.06 0.25 12.72
CA LEU A 77 -1.48 -0.08 12.89
C LEU A 77 -1.68 -1.37 13.68
N ARG A 78 -0.92 -2.42 13.34
CA ARG A 78 -0.92 -3.69 14.08
C ARG A 78 -0.56 -3.49 15.55
N ARG A 79 0.48 -2.68 15.84
CA ARG A 79 0.91 -2.41 17.24
C ARG A 79 -0.14 -1.65 18.05
N ARG A 80 -0.95 -0.82 17.41
CA ARG A 80 -1.98 0.00 18.09
C ARG A 80 -3.38 -0.60 18.04
N GLY A 81 -3.57 -1.70 17.29
CA GLY A 81 -4.88 -2.32 17.10
C GLY A 81 -5.87 -1.42 16.37
N VAL A 82 -5.40 -0.52 15.50
CA VAL A 82 -6.25 0.44 14.79
C VAL A 82 -6.58 -0.09 13.39
N PRO A 83 -7.88 -0.20 13.03
CA PRO A 83 -8.29 -0.66 11.71
C PRO A 83 -7.73 0.22 10.57
N LEU A 84 -7.40 -0.41 9.44
CA LEU A 84 -6.95 0.25 8.23
C LEU A 84 -8.12 0.44 7.24
N GLY A 85 -8.44 1.68 6.89
CA GLY A 85 -9.20 2.01 5.69
C GLY A 85 -8.26 2.34 4.53
N VAL A 86 -8.62 1.97 3.30
CA VAL A 86 -7.77 2.23 2.12
C VAL A 86 -8.56 2.99 1.07
N ILE A 87 -7.97 4.09 0.59
CA ILE A 87 -8.42 4.83 -0.58
C ILE A 87 -7.32 4.72 -1.64
N PRO A 88 -7.51 3.88 -2.66
CA PRO A 88 -6.45 3.57 -3.62
C PRO A 88 -6.09 4.80 -4.47
N ALA A 89 -4.82 5.18 -4.43
CA ALA A 89 -4.26 6.27 -5.23
C ALA A 89 -2.87 5.93 -5.80
N GLY A 90 -2.54 4.64 -5.87
CA GLY A 90 -1.34 4.10 -6.51
C GLY A 90 -1.57 3.71 -7.97
N SER A 91 -0.50 3.29 -8.65
CA SER A 91 -0.56 2.77 -10.03
C SER A 91 -0.96 1.29 -10.08
N GLY A 92 -0.56 0.52 -9.06
CA GLY A 92 -0.91 -0.89 -8.86
C GLY A 92 -2.27 -0.98 -8.18
N ASN A 93 -2.35 -0.74 -6.87
CA ASN A 93 -3.54 -0.91 -6.02
C ASN A 93 -3.91 -2.39 -5.85
N ASP A 94 -2.90 -3.25 -5.71
CA ASP A 94 -3.08 -4.70 -5.59
C ASP A 94 -3.80 -5.06 -4.28
N THR A 95 -3.52 -4.33 -3.20
CA THR A 95 -4.24 -4.47 -1.92
C THR A 95 -5.72 -4.17 -2.12
N ALA A 96 -6.07 -3.09 -2.82
CA ALA A 96 -7.46 -2.74 -3.04
C ALA A 96 -8.18 -3.82 -3.87
N ARG A 97 -7.56 -4.31 -4.95
CA ARG A 97 -8.13 -5.40 -5.76
C ARG A 97 -8.28 -6.70 -4.97
N GLY A 98 -7.26 -7.09 -4.22
CA GLY A 98 -7.25 -8.34 -3.45
C GLY A 98 -8.33 -8.37 -2.36
N PHE A 99 -8.60 -7.23 -1.72
CA PHE A 99 -9.60 -7.11 -0.67
C PHE A 99 -10.98 -6.62 -1.15
N GLY A 100 -11.17 -6.45 -2.47
CA GLY A 100 -12.43 -5.97 -3.03
C GLY A 100 -12.78 -4.52 -2.66
N ILE A 101 -11.78 -3.71 -2.34
CA ILE A 101 -11.95 -2.29 -2.02
C ILE A 101 -12.24 -1.53 -3.32
N PRO A 102 -13.29 -0.68 -3.37
CA PRO A 102 -13.59 0.11 -4.55
C PRO A 102 -12.40 0.94 -5.03
N LEU A 103 -12.23 1.03 -6.35
CA LEU A 103 -11.21 1.90 -6.96
C LEU A 103 -11.70 3.34 -7.14
N ASP A 104 -13.02 3.54 -7.12
CA ASP A 104 -13.62 4.88 -7.09
C ASP A 104 -13.37 5.55 -5.72
N THR A 105 -13.11 6.86 -5.74
CA THR A 105 -12.68 7.60 -4.55
C THR A 105 -13.79 7.75 -3.52
N GLU A 106 -15.01 8.07 -3.95
CA GLU A 106 -16.14 8.25 -3.04
C GLU A 106 -16.60 6.89 -2.49
N ALA A 107 -16.71 5.88 -3.34
CA ALA A 107 -17.08 4.53 -2.90
C ALA A 107 -16.05 3.93 -1.92
N ALA A 108 -14.76 4.18 -2.12
CA ALA A 108 -13.71 3.75 -1.19
C ALA A 108 -13.79 4.48 0.16
N LEU A 109 -14.10 5.79 0.14
CA LEU A 109 -14.33 6.56 1.36
C LEU A 109 -15.55 6.02 2.12
N ASP A 110 -16.65 5.78 1.42
CA ASP A 110 -17.87 5.23 2.01
C ASP A 110 -17.60 3.88 2.67
N ALA A 111 -16.86 2.99 2.00
CA ALA A 111 -16.43 1.72 2.57
C ALA A 111 -15.54 1.90 3.82
N ALA A 112 -14.57 2.83 3.78
CA ALA A 112 -13.65 3.08 4.89
C ALA A 112 -14.32 3.72 6.12
N LEU A 113 -15.49 4.33 5.96
CA LEU A 113 -16.27 4.95 7.04
C LEU A 113 -17.31 4.00 7.66
N GLN A 114 -17.51 2.82 7.07
CA GLN A 114 -18.40 1.81 7.63
C GLN A 114 -17.80 1.17 8.88
N ASP A 115 -18.65 0.73 9.80
CA ASP A 115 -18.25 0.04 11.03
C ASP A 115 -18.00 -1.47 10.80
N ARG A 116 -17.63 -1.84 9.57
CA ARG A 116 -17.39 -3.22 9.17
C ARG A 116 -15.91 -3.43 8.89
N CYS A 117 -15.26 -4.17 9.77
CA CYS A 117 -13.89 -4.62 9.58
C CYS A 117 -13.85 -6.10 9.19
N LEU A 118 -12.81 -6.45 8.45
CA LEU A 118 -12.44 -7.83 8.17
C LEU A 118 -11.05 -8.07 8.77
N GLU A 119 -10.84 -9.24 9.37
CA GLU A 119 -9.52 -9.63 9.82
C GLU A 119 -8.68 -10.06 8.61
N ALA A 120 -7.41 -9.65 8.61
CA ALA A 120 -6.48 -9.95 7.54
C ALA A 120 -5.15 -10.40 8.14
N ASP A 121 -4.66 -11.54 7.66
CA ASP A 121 -3.33 -12.02 8.01
C ASP A 121 -2.27 -11.14 7.35
N LEU A 122 -1.19 -10.91 8.10
CA LEU A 122 -0.04 -10.15 7.63
C LEU A 122 1.11 -11.11 7.32
N LEU A 123 1.65 -11.00 6.11
CA LEU A 123 2.85 -11.72 5.74
C LEU A 123 4.07 -10.92 6.22
N ALA A 124 4.97 -11.59 6.93
CA ALA A 124 6.23 -11.01 7.39
C ALA A 124 7.39 -11.56 6.56
N GLY A 125 8.16 -10.66 5.95
CA GLY A 125 9.40 -10.98 5.24
C GLY A 125 10.56 -10.11 5.70
N THR A 126 11.74 -10.31 5.10
CA THR A 126 12.93 -9.49 5.37
C THR A 126 12.73 -8.01 5.07
N GLY A 127 11.83 -7.69 4.13
CA GLY A 127 11.45 -6.32 3.76
C GLY A 127 10.32 -5.72 4.59
N GLY A 128 9.85 -6.39 5.66
CA GLY A 128 8.76 -5.91 6.51
C GLY A 128 7.45 -6.66 6.31
N LEU A 129 6.33 -6.01 6.65
CA LEU A 129 4.98 -6.56 6.57
C LEU A 129 4.32 -6.24 5.23
N THR A 130 3.55 -7.19 4.70
CA THR A 130 2.74 -7.02 3.47
C THR A 130 1.38 -7.71 3.61
N LEU A 131 0.40 -7.20 2.86
CA LEU A 131 -0.97 -7.73 2.82
C LEU A 131 -1.24 -8.61 1.59
N THR A 132 -0.36 -8.60 0.59
CA THR A 132 -0.65 -9.18 -0.72
C THR A 132 0.17 -10.44 -0.98
N ALA A 133 1.47 -10.28 -1.19
CA ALA A 133 2.35 -11.38 -1.54
C ALA A 133 3.81 -11.09 -1.17
N VAL A 134 4.57 -12.17 -1.03
CA VAL A 134 6.03 -12.18 -1.00
C VAL A 134 6.52 -13.06 -2.14
N ALA A 135 7.42 -12.54 -2.96
CA ALA A 135 7.97 -13.27 -4.10
C ALA A 135 9.49 -13.47 -3.96
N SER A 136 10.00 -14.55 -4.57
CA SER A 136 11.43 -14.87 -4.65
C SER A 136 11.77 -15.48 -6.01
N GLY A 137 13.04 -15.41 -6.41
CA GLY A 137 13.52 -15.95 -7.69
C GLY A 137 13.17 -15.05 -8.87
N PHE A 138 12.57 -15.62 -9.91
CA PHE A 138 12.37 -14.95 -11.19
C PHE A 138 11.54 -13.67 -11.07
N ASP A 139 10.38 -13.75 -10.42
CA ASP A 139 9.47 -12.60 -10.26
C ASP A 139 10.12 -11.46 -9.47
N ALA A 140 10.79 -11.78 -8.36
CA ALA A 140 11.55 -10.82 -7.58
C ALA A 140 12.67 -10.17 -8.42
N GLN A 141 13.37 -10.95 -9.25
CA GLN A 141 14.40 -10.42 -10.15
C GLN A 141 13.81 -9.51 -11.24
N VAL A 142 12.63 -9.83 -11.78
CA VAL A 142 11.90 -8.96 -12.71
C VAL A 142 11.61 -7.62 -12.02
N ALA A 143 11.06 -7.65 -10.81
CA ALA A 143 10.75 -6.44 -10.05
C ALA A 143 12.00 -5.59 -9.81
N VAL A 144 13.12 -6.19 -9.40
CA VAL A 144 14.42 -5.51 -9.22
C VAL A 144 14.90 -4.89 -10.54
N ASN A 145 14.88 -5.66 -11.63
CA ASN A 145 15.32 -5.21 -12.95
C ASN A 145 14.48 -4.05 -13.46
N VAL A 146 13.15 -4.14 -13.36
CA VAL A 146 12.21 -3.08 -13.77
C VAL A 146 12.43 -1.82 -12.93
N ASN A 147 12.52 -1.96 -11.61
CA ASN A 147 12.71 -0.82 -10.70
C ASN A 147 14.02 -0.07 -10.92
N ASN A 148 15.09 -0.78 -11.29
CA ASN A 148 16.40 -0.20 -11.57
C ASN A 148 16.57 0.24 -13.04
N SER A 149 15.60 -0.01 -13.90
CA SER A 149 15.73 0.25 -15.34
C SER A 149 15.54 1.71 -15.73
N ARG A 150 16.21 2.10 -16.82
CA ARG A 150 15.96 3.39 -17.49
C ARG A 150 14.62 3.37 -18.24
N TYR A 151 14.23 2.23 -18.80
CA TYR A 151 12.98 2.10 -19.57
C TYR A 151 11.74 2.30 -18.70
N LYS A 152 11.74 1.92 -17.41
CA LYS A 152 10.62 2.24 -16.50
C LYS A 152 10.34 3.74 -16.43
N ARG A 153 11.39 4.57 -16.34
CA ARG A 153 11.21 6.04 -16.28
C ARG A 153 10.64 6.57 -17.60
N LEU A 154 11.17 6.10 -18.72
CA LEU A 154 10.71 6.50 -20.06
C LEU A 154 9.25 6.09 -20.29
N CYS A 155 8.91 4.82 -20.03
CA CYS A 155 7.56 4.29 -20.19
C CYS A 155 6.56 5.00 -19.27
N ASN A 156 6.91 5.27 -18.01
CA ASN A 156 6.04 5.99 -17.09
C ASN A 156 5.81 7.45 -17.54
N ALA A 157 6.83 8.10 -18.11
CA ALA A 157 6.69 9.48 -18.61
C ALA A 157 5.69 9.59 -19.78
N VAL A 158 5.53 8.52 -20.57
CA VAL A 158 4.57 8.47 -21.68
C VAL A 158 3.29 7.70 -21.34
N GLY A 159 3.05 7.39 -20.07
CA GLY A 159 1.85 6.68 -19.62
C GLY A 159 1.80 5.18 -19.96
N ALA A 160 2.87 4.60 -20.49
CA ALA A 160 2.96 3.21 -20.93
C ALA A 160 3.59 2.29 -19.87
N GLY A 161 3.24 2.45 -18.59
CA GLY A 161 3.86 1.72 -17.48
C GLY A 161 3.78 0.19 -17.59
N GLN A 162 2.74 -0.34 -18.26
CA GLN A 162 2.60 -1.78 -18.52
C GLN A 162 3.68 -2.33 -19.47
N LEU A 163 4.13 -1.54 -20.45
CA LEU A 163 5.20 -1.95 -21.38
C LEU A 163 6.55 -2.11 -20.65
N ALA A 164 6.80 -1.31 -19.61
CA ALA A 164 8.01 -1.44 -18.81
C ALA A 164 8.11 -2.83 -18.16
N TYR A 165 6.99 -3.36 -17.68
CA TYR A 165 6.95 -4.70 -17.09
C TYR A 165 7.16 -5.80 -18.14
N ILE A 166 6.55 -5.69 -19.33
CA ILE A 166 6.77 -6.66 -20.42
C ILE A 166 8.26 -6.71 -20.81
N ILE A 167 8.89 -5.54 -21.01
CA ILE A 167 10.32 -5.45 -21.31
C ILE A 167 11.14 -6.06 -20.16
N GLY A 168 10.78 -5.77 -18.92
CA GLY A 168 11.45 -6.32 -17.75
C GLY A 168 11.35 -7.84 -17.64
N ILE A 169 10.20 -8.42 -17.98
CA ILE A 169 10.01 -9.87 -18.04
C ILE A 169 10.92 -10.48 -19.10
N LEU A 170 10.90 -9.95 -20.33
CA LEU A 170 11.74 -10.46 -21.44
C LEU A 170 13.24 -10.34 -21.13
N HIS A 171 13.68 -9.20 -20.61
CA HIS A 171 15.06 -8.99 -20.18
C HIS A 171 15.46 -10.00 -19.10
N THR A 172 14.61 -10.18 -18.09
CA THR A 172 14.90 -11.11 -17.00
C THR A 172 14.90 -12.55 -17.48
N LEU A 173 14.02 -12.93 -18.42
CA LEU A 173 13.99 -14.26 -19.03
C LEU A 173 15.33 -14.64 -19.66
N ILE A 174 16.01 -13.67 -20.28
CA ILE A 174 17.32 -13.89 -20.91
C ILE A 174 18.45 -13.90 -19.87
N THR A 175 18.37 -13.05 -18.84
CA THR A 175 19.47 -12.88 -17.86
C THR A 175 19.38 -13.77 -16.63
N PHE A 176 18.21 -14.33 -16.34
CA PHE A 176 17.96 -15.06 -15.10
C PHE A 176 18.76 -16.36 -15.08
N ARG A 177 19.49 -16.57 -13.99
CA ARG A 177 20.25 -17.80 -13.75
C ARG A 177 19.44 -18.70 -12.83
N PRO A 178 18.97 -19.88 -13.29
CA PRO A 178 18.27 -20.82 -12.43
C PRO A 178 19.14 -21.18 -11.21
N CYS A 179 18.52 -21.20 -10.03
CA CYS A 179 19.17 -21.57 -8.79
C CYS A 179 18.38 -22.67 -8.08
N ARG A 180 19.08 -23.49 -7.28
CA ARG A 180 18.41 -24.44 -6.39
C ARG A 180 17.86 -23.69 -5.19
N VAL A 181 16.60 -23.93 -4.87
CA VAL A 181 15.90 -23.36 -3.72
C VAL A 181 15.53 -24.50 -2.77
N SER A 182 15.79 -24.32 -1.49
CA SER A 182 15.29 -25.21 -0.43
C SER A 182 14.17 -24.47 0.32
N VAL A 183 13.04 -25.13 0.51
CA VAL A 183 11.88 -24.59 1.23
C VAL A 183 11.66 -25.43 2.47
N THR A 184 11.84 -24.83 3.64
CA THR A 184 11.51 -25.45 4.93
C THR A 184 10.21 -24.85 5.42
N SER A 185 9.20 -25.69 5.63
CA SER A 185 7.94 -25.29 6.26
C SER A 185 7.81 -26.00 7.60
N THR A 186 7.69 -25.22 8.67
CA THR A 186 7.27 -25.73 9.98
C THR A 186 5.75 -25.73 10.01
N GLN A 187 5.13 -26.89 9.71
CA GLN A 187 3.72 -27.06 10.06
C GLN A 187 3.59 -26.94 11.58
N ARG A 188 2.94 -25.88 12.06
CA ARG A 188 2.29 -25.94 13.37
C ARG A 188 0.98 -26.71 13.16
N ALA A 189 0.91 -27.92 13.70
CA ALA A 189 -0.35 -28.60 13.89
C ALA A 189 -1.21 -27.74 14.85
N GLY A 190 -2.41 -27.36 14.41
CA GLY A 190 -3.42 -26.73 15.27
C GLY A 190 -3.98 -25.41 14.73
N LEU A 191 -5.10 -25.52 14.03
CA LEU A 191 -6.32 -24.78 14.37
C LEU A 191 -7.36 -25.81 14.81
#